data_AF-A0A7G9NZY5-F1
#
_entry.id   AF-A0A7G9NZY5-F1
#
_cell.length_a   1.000
_cell.length_b   1.000
_cell.length_c   1.000
_cell.angle_alpha   90.00
_cell.angle_beta   90.00
_cell.angle_gamma   90.00
#
_symmetry.space_group_name_H-M   'P 1'
#
loop_
_entity.id
_entity.type
_entity.pdbx_description
1 polymer ?
#
loop_
_entity_poly.entity_id
_entity_poly.type
_entity_poly.pdbx_seq_one_letter_code
_entity_poly.pdbx_strand_id
1 'polypeptide(L)'
;MVRKNEPHTHEIDHTPCPYCGHIRSCATGLDDERRPKGGDYTVCAKCGSVCVFDEQLMLRPPSPQQTQYLIENPQMLQRIMHASRVIKLRNKARRLPN
;
A
#
# COMPACT_ATOMS: atom_id res chain seq x y z
N MET A 1 -24.33 18.72 5.72
CA MET A 1 -22.97 19.21 6.06
C MET A 1 -22.00 18.05 5.87
N VAL A 2 -21.21 18.05 4.78
CA VAL A 2 -20.21 17.00 4.53
C VAL A 2 -18.98 17.36 5.35
N ARG A 3 -18.65 16.58 6.40
CA ARG A 3 -17.37 16.71 7.08
C ARG A 3 -16.28 16.32 6.08
N LYS A 4 -15.38 17.24 5.77
CA LYS A 4 -14.19 16.93 4.98
C LYS A 4 -13.34 15.98 5.85
N ASN A 5 -13.29 14.70 5.49
CA ASN A 5 -12.39 13.76 6.14
C ASN A 5 -10.97 14.13 5.71
N GLU A 6 -10.24 14.79 6.61
CA GLU A 6 -8.82 15.01 6.42
C GLU A 6 -8.12 13.64 6.46
N PRO A 7 -7.23 13.33 5.50
CA PRO A 7 -6.55 12.05 5.47
C PRO A 7 -5.63 11.93 6.70
N HIS A 8 -5.98 11.02 7.62
CA HIS A 8 -5.13 10.69 8.75
C HIS A 8 -3.89 9.92 8.25
N THR A 9 -2.75 10.60 8.24
CA THR A 9 -1.45 10.00 7.94
C THR A 9 -0.81 9.50 9.22
N HIS A 10 -0.47 8.21 9.26
CA HIS A 10 0.35 7.68 10.35
C HIS A 10 1.82 7.71 9.94
N GLU A 11 2.65 8.29 10.80
CA GLU A 11 4.10 8.17 10.71
C GLU A 11 4.49 6.70 10.92
N ILE A 12 5.28 6.19 10.00
CA ILE A 12 5.88 4.87 10.07
C ILE A 12 7.39 5.04 9.94
N ASP A 13 8.14 4.12 10.53
CA ASP A 13 9.60 4.11 10.35
C ASP A 13 9.92 4.02 8.86
N HIS A 14 10.94 4.79 8.47
CA HIS A 14 11.36 4.96 7.08
C HIS A 14 11.76 3.63 6.46
N THR A 15 10.81 2.96 5.82
CA THR A 15 11.04 1.64 5.27
C THR A 15 11.08 1.68 3.75
N PRO A 16 12.16 1.19 3.12
CA PRO A 16 12.22 1.09 1.67
C PRO A 16 11.24 0.02 1.15
N CYS A 17 10.62 0.31 0.01
CA CYS A 17 9.86 -0.70 -0.72
C CYS A 17 10.80 -1.79 -1.26
N PRO A 18 10.52 -3.09 -1.01
CA PRO A 18 11.40 -4.19 -1.44
C PRO A 18 11.50 -4.35 -2.96
N TYR A 19 10.62 -3.70 -3.73
CA TYR A 19 10.59 -3.82 -5.19
C TYR A 19 11.26 -2.65 -5.92
N CYS A 20 11.23 -1.44 -5.35
CA CYS A 20 11.71 -0.24 -6.06
C CYS A 20 12.61 0.67 -5.21
N GLY A 21 12.90 0.28 -3.96
CA GLY A 21 13.75 1.02 -3.03
C GLY A 21 13.17 2.34 -2.51
N HIS A 22 11.95 2.72 -2.90
CA HIS A 22 11.36 3.97 -2.45
C HIS A 22 11.08 3.95 -0.95
N ILE A 23 11.66 4.91 -0.23
CA ILE A 23 11.45 5.10 1.19
C ILE A 23 10.06 5.69 1.41
N ARG A 24 9.24 5.02 2.22
CA ARG A 24 7.95 5.54 2.67
C ARG A 24 8.12 6.18 4.03
N SER A 25 7.62 7.40 4.18
CA SER A 25 7.52 8.10 5.48
C SER A 25 6.13 8.00 6.09
N CYS A 26 5.11 7.59 5.32
CA CYS A 26 3.73 7.59 5.75
C CYS A 26 2.95 6.39 5.20
N ALA A 27 1.95 5.95 5.98
CA ALA A 27 0.90 5.05 5.54
C ALA A 27 -0.47 5.73 5.71
N THR A 28 -1.34 5.55 4.70
CA THR A 28 -2.76 5.96 4.74
C THR A 28 -3.61 4.70 4.67
N GLY A 29 -4.53 4.52 5.62
CA GLY A 29 -5.50 3.43 5.61
C GLY A 29 -6.44 3.51 4.41
N LEU A 30 -6.85 2.36 3.87
CA LEU A 30 -7.88 2.28 2.82
C LEU A 30 -9.30 2.27 3.38
N ASP A 31 -9.46 1.87 4.64
CA ASP A 31 -10.75 1.55 5.27
C ASP A 31 -10.95 2.13 6.66
N ASP A 32 -9.86 2.44 7.36
CA ASP A 32 -9.90 2.75 8.78
C ASP A 32 -8.76 3.71 9.14
N GLU A 33 -8.95 4.46 10.23
CA GLU A 33 -7.96 5.35 10.86
C GLU A 33 -6.95 4.57 11.73
N ARG A 34 -6.93 3.24 11.59
CA ARG A 34 -6.09 2.39 12.39
C ARG A 34 -4.66 2.36 11.84
N ARG A 35 -3.71 2.58 12.75
CA ARG A 35 -2.28 2.30 12.50
C ARG A 35 -2.12 0.87 11.95
N PRO A 36 -1.34 0.68 10.86
CA PRO A 36 -1.10 -0.66 10.33
C PRO A 36 -0.47 -1.54 11.39
N LYS A 37 -0.78 -2.84 11.35
CA LYS A 37 -0.16 -3.88 12.16
C LYS A 37 0.64 -4.83 11.28
N GLY A 38 1.52 -5.60 11.92
CA GLY A 38 2.18 -6.71 11.26
C GLY A 38 1.15 -7.67 10.65
N GLY A 39 1.39 -8.05 9.40
CA GLY A 39 0.48 -8.83 8.57
C GLY A 39 -0.42 -8.00 7.66
N ASP A 40 -0.59 -6.70 7.90
CA ASP A 40 -1.44 -5.85 7.05
C ASP A 40 -0.81 -5.62 5.68
N TYR A 41 -1.65 -5.67 4.63
CA TYR A 41 -1.23 -5.42 3.26
C TYR A 41 -1.19 -3.92 2.96
N THR A 42 -0.25 -3.52 2.11
CA THR A 42 -0.16 -2.17 1.60
C THR A 42 0.30 -2.16 0.14
N VAL A 43 0.07 -1.05 -0.54
CA VAL A 43 0.52 -0.83 -1.92
C VAL A 43 1.54 0.30 -1.94
N CYS A 44 2.70 0.06 -2.56
CA CYS A 44 3.71 1.10 -2.71
C CYS A 44 3.21 2.23 -3.62
N ALA A 45 3.17 3.47 -3.12
CA ALA A 45 2.71 4.63 -3.88
C ALA A 45 3.59 4.99 -5.10
N LYS A 46 4.81 4.45 -5.20
CA LYS A 46 5.72 4.69 -6.34
C LYS A 46 5.61 3.63 -7.44
N CYS A 47 5.71 2.34 -7.10
CA CYS A 47 5.69 1.27 -8.10
C CYS A 47 4.35 0.52 -8.21
N GLY A 48 3.45 0.70 -7.23
CA GLY A 48 2.19 -0.03 -7.16
C GLY A 48 2.34 -1.50 -6.74
N SER A 49 3.52 -1.95 -6.29
CA SER A 49 3.70 -3.32 -5.79
C SER A 49 3.01 -3.53 -4.46
N VAL A 50 2.44 -4.72 -4.26
CA VAL A 50 1.84 -5.15 -3.00
C VAL A 50 2.94 -5.55 -2.04
N CYS A 51 2.90 -5.03 -0.82
CA CYS A 51 3.82 -5.35 0.26
C CYS A 51 3.01 -5.70 1.51
N VAL A 52 3.67 -6.30 2.49
CA VAL A 52 3.08 -6.61 3.80
C VAL A 52 3.96 -5.99 4.88
N PHE A 53 3.34 -5.41 5.90
CA PHE A 53 4.05 -4.98 7.11
C PHE A 53 4.45 -6.19 7.94
N ASP A 54 5.68 -6.24 8.43
CA ASP A 54 6.06 -7.19 9.48
C ASP A 54 5.74 -6.63 10.88
N GLU A 55 6.15 -7.36 11.92
CA GLU A 55 5.89 -6.99 13.32
C GLU A 55 6.56 -5.67 13.71
N GLN A 56 7.65 -5.31 13.04
CA GLN A 56 8.39 -4.06 13.21
C GLN A 56 7.87 -2.95 12.28
N LEU A 57 6.75 -3.18 11.58
CA LEU A 57 6.19 -2.28 10.57
C LEU A 57 7.12 -2.00 9.39
N MET A 58 8.06 -2.92 9.12
CA MET A 58 8.89 -2.89 7.93
C MET A 58 8.15 -3.57 6.76
N LEU A 59 8.42 -3.12 5.54
CA LEU A 59 7.81 -3.65 4.33
C LEU A 59 8.59 -4.85 3.81
N ARG A 60 7.87 -5.93 3.58
CA ARG A 60 8.38 -7.13 2.89
C ARG A 60 7.45 -7.59 1.79
N PRO A 61 7.94 -8.42 0.85
CA PRO A 61 7.07 -9.15 -0.06
C PRO A 61 6.04 -10.01 0.71
N PRO A 62 4.81 -10.19 0.18
CA PRO A 62 3.88 -11.16 0.74
C PRO A 62 4.48 -12.58 0.64
N SER A 63 4.26 -13.39 1.68
CA SER A 63 4.64 -14.80 1.63
C SER A 63 3.72 -15.58 0.66
N PRO A 64 4.07 -16.83 0.28
CA PRO A 64 3.17 -17.67 -0.52
C PRO A 64 1.79 -17.86 0.13
N GLN A 65 1.74 -18.07 1.45
CA GLN A 65 0.47 -18.23 2.18
C GLN A 65 -0.37 -16.95 2.17
N GLN A 66 0.27 -15.79 2.30
CA GLN A 66 -0.40 -14.48 2.21
C GLN A 66 -0.91 -14.22 0.79
N THR A 67 -0.13 -14.61 -0.23
CA THR A 67 -0.55 -14.51 -1.62
C THR A 67 -1.77 -15.39 -1.89
N GLN A 68 -1.76 -16.63 -1.37
CA GLN A 68 -2.90 -17.54 -1.44
C GLN A 68 -4.14 -16.96 -0.73
N TYR A 69 -3.95 -16.41 0.47
CA TYR A 69 -5.03 -15.73 1.20
C TYR A 69 -5.67 -14.60 0.38
N LEU A 70 -4.88 -13.78 -0.32
CA LEU A 70 -5.45 -12.74 -1.19
C LEU A 70 -6.30 -13.34 -2.32
N ILE A 71 -5.85 -14.44 -2.94
CA ILE A 71 -6.60 -15.12 -4.00
C ILE A 71 -7.94 -15.64 -3.48
N GLU A 72 -7.96 -16.19 -2.27
CA GLU A 72 -9.16 -16.71 -1.60
C GLU A 72 -10.10 -15.60 -1.11
N ASN A 73 -9.62 -14.35 -1.01
CA ASN A 73 -10.38 -13.19 -0.55
C ASN A 73 -10.57 -12.17 -1.68
N PRO A 74 -11.48 -12.43 -2.65
CA PRO A 74 -11.57 -11.68 -3.89
C PRO A 74 -11.90 -10.19 -3.69
N GLN A 75 -12.67 -9.85 -2.65
CA GLN A 75 -12.96 -8.45 -2.33
C GLN A 75 -11.69 -7.68 -1.96
N MET A 76 -10.83 -8.26 -1.12
CA MET A 76 -9.55 -7.65 -0.74
C MET A 76 -8.60 -7.55 -1.93
N LEU A 77 -8.50 -8.62 -2.71
CA LEU A 77 -7.69 -8.64 -3.93
C LEU A 77 -8.12 -7.56 -4.93
N GLN A 78 -9.42 -7.41 -5.18
CA GLN A 78 -9.95 -6.37 -6.08
C GLN A 78 -9.54 -4.97 -5.62
N ARG A 79 -9.62 -4.68 -4.32
CA ARG A 79 -9.24 -3.37 -3.76
C ARG A 79 -7.74 -3.09 -3.93
N ILE A 80 -6.91 -4.08 -3.63
CA ILE A 80 -5.46 -3.99 -3.80
C ILE A 80 -5.08 -3.82 -5.28
N MET A 81 -5.70 -4.60 -6.17
CA MET A 81 -5.48 -4.50 -7.62
C MET A 81 -5.92 -3.14 -8.17
N HIS A 82 -7.07 -2.64 -7.72
CA HIS A 82 -7.56 -1.32 -8.10
C HIS A 82 -6.56 -0.23 -7.67
N ALA A 83 -6.12 -0.23 -6.40
CA ALA A 83 -5.12 0.71 -5.90
C ALA A 83 -3.80 0.62 -6.67
N SER A 84 -3.29 -0.60 -6.91
CA SER A 84 -2.07 -0.84 -7.70
C SER A 84 -2.19 -0.26 -9.11
N ARG A 85 -3.33 -0.50 -9.78
CA ARG A 85 -3.60 -0.01 -11.13
C ARG A 85 -3.63 1.52 -11.17
N VAL A 86 -4.36 2.17 -10.27
CA VAL A 86 -4.45 3.63 -10.18
C VAL A 86 -3.06 4.25 -9.98
N ILE A 87 -2.25 3.71 -9.08
CA ILE A 87 -0.89 4.17 -8.82
C ILE A 87 -0.01 4.04 -10.08
N LYS A 88 -0.04 2.87 -10.74
CA LYS A 88 0.75 2.62 -11.95
C LYS A 88 0.36 3.57 -13.08
N LEU A 89 -0.93 3.80 -13.30
CA LEU A 89 -1.42 4.72 -14.33
C LEU A 89 -1.01 6.17 -14.04
N ARG A 90 -1.20 6.64 -12.80
CA ARG A 90 -0.80 7.98 -12.36
C ARG A 90 0.70 8.21 -12.55
N ASN A 91 1.52 7.23 -12.17
CA ASN A 91 2.98 7.36 -12.26
C ASN A 91 3.49 7.21 -13.70
N LYS A 92 2.78 6.46 -14.57
CA LYS A 92 3.07 6.43 -16.01
C LYS A 92 2.79 7.78 -16.65
N ALA A 93 1.65 8.41 -16.34
CA ALA A 93 1.27 9.72 -16.89
C ALA A 93 2.29 10.82 -16.52
N ARG A 94 2.84 10.79 -15.30
CA ARG A 94 3.86 11.73 -14.83
C ARG A 94 5.23 11.60 -15.50
N ARG A 95 5.51 10.49 -16.18
CA ARG A 95 6.80 10.22 -16.84
C ARG A 95 6.82 10.61 -18.31
N LEU A 96 5.71 11.08 -18.86
CA LEU A 96 5.70 11.58 -20.23
C LEU A 96 6.51 12.89 -20.27
N PRO A 97 7.53 12.98 -21.15
CA PRO A 97 8.23 14.25 -21.35
C PRO A 97 7.23 15.30 -21.85
N ASN A 98 7.30 16.50 -21.28
CA ASN A 98 6.60 17.68 -21.80
C ASN A 98 7.11 18.02 -23.20
#